data_AF-A0A1F5EYA8-F1
#
_entry.id   AF-A0A1F5EYA8-F1
#
_cell.length_a   1.000
_cell.length_b   1.000
_cell.length_c   1.000
_cell.angle_alpha   90.00
_cell.angle_beta   90.00
_cell.angle_gamma   90.00
#
_symmetry.space_group_name_H-M   'P 1'
#
loop_
_entity.id
_entity.type
_entity.pdbx_description
1 polymer ?
#
loop_
_entity_poly.entity_id
_entity_poly.type
_entity_poly.pdbx_seq_one_letter_code
_entity_poly.pdbx_strand_id
1 'polypeptide(L)'
;MRKPIPLAALALVLCAGCGDDQPRQVVSPTGEPAQVEAAPEVVRKNFVGTSALVMAKTGDFNLYPQALVEALAALAAEGIEPLGDPMGILDPGSAGLPLAERRWEVLIPVPNDTLPPDGFTYRDIEGGQSAVIAFKGPFKRDRVPLYESLDSWVYAQGFTPAGPPIEVYHWGEDLPEEERVTEIYLRIGEPGDEPEPAAAPTGEGTE
;
A
#
# COMPACT_ATOMS: atom_id res chain seq x y z
N MET A 1 5.71 -62.79 28.07
CA MET A 1 7.07 -62.48 27.57
C MET A 1 7.68 -61.43 28.48
N ARG A 2 8.68 -61.81 29.28
CA ARG A 2 9.51 -60.90 30.09
C ARG A 2 10.59 -60.32 29.18
N LYS A 3 10.90 -59.03 29.31
CA LYS A 3 12.29 -58.56 29.45
C LYS A 3 12.33 -57.20 30.18
N PRO A 4 13.13 -57.09 31.26
CA PRO A 4 13.26 -55.90 32.10
C PRO A 4 14.32 -54.92 31.56
N ILE A 5 14.21 -53.67 32.01
CA ILE A 5 15.27 -52.66 31.96
C ILE A 5 16.30 -52.97 33.05
N PRO A 6 17.61 -52.83 32.75
CA PRO A 6 18.54 -52.39 33.77
C PRO A 6 19.38 -51.18 33.32
N LEU A 7 19.44 -50.21 34.24
CA LEU A 7 20.51 -49.22 34.39
C LEU A 7 21.89 -49.88 34.36
N ALA A 8 22.82 -49.30 33.61
CA ALA A 8 24.25 -49.35 33.89
C ALA A 8 24.88 -48.09 33.26
N ALA A 9 25.22 -47.09 34.08
CA ALA A 9 26.58 -46.89 34.57
C ALA A 9 27.56 -46.59 33.44
N LEU A 10 27.68 -45.31 33.05
CA LEU A 10 28.80 -44.83 32.26
C LEU A 10 29.83 -44.22 33.22
N ALA A 11 30.90 -44.98 33.45
CA ALA A 11 32.07 -44.55 34.17
C ALA A 11 32.99 -43.69 33.28
N LEU A 12 33.65 -42.74 33.93
CA LEU A 12 34.71 -41.87 33.44
C LEU A 12 35.80 -42.60 32.62
N VAL A 13 36.27 -41.95 31.56
CA VAL A 13 37.70 -41.97 31.20
C VAL A 13 38.13 -40.55 30.82
N LEU A 14 39.00 -39.98 31.65
CA LEU A 14 39.90 -38.88 31.31
C LEU A 14 41.10 -39.46 30.55
N CYS A 15 41.42 -38.92 29.38
CA CYS A 15 42.76 -38.97 28.80
C CYS A 15 43.02 -37.67 28.05
N ALA A 16 44.16 -37.07 28.40
CA ALA A 16 44.75 -35.90 27.78
C ALA A 16 45.43 -36.26 26.45
N GLY A 17 45.66 -35.25 25.60
CA GLY A 17 46.79 -35.26 24.68
C GLY A 17 46.44 -35.02 23.21
N CYS A 18 47.02 -33.93 22.69
CA CYS A 18 47.55 -33.77 21.34
C CYS A 18 46.58 -33.81 20.15
N GLY A 19 46.27 -32.60 19.68
CA GLY A 19 46.27 -32.18 18.27
C GLY A 19 45.69 -33.13 17.24
N ASP A 20 44.50 -32.79 16.74
CA ASP A 20 44.18 -33.09 15.36
C ASP A 20 43.28 -32.00 14.77
N ASP A 21 43.69 -31.59 13.59
CA ASP A 21 43.14 -30.59 12.69
C ASP A 21 41.74 -31.06 12.25
N GLN A 22 40.67 -30.55 12.88
CA GLN A 22 39.33 -30.75 12.33
C GLN A 22 39.11 -29.71 11.22
N PRO A 23 38.88 -30.14 9.97
CA PRO A 23 38.55 -29.19 8.92
C PRO A 23 37.25 -28.47 9.29
N ARG A 24 37.31 -27.13 9.25
CA ARG A 24 36.13 -26.27 9.31
C ARG A 24 35.08 -26.84 8.38
N GLN A 25 33.92 -27.23 8.93
CA GLN A 25 32.72 -27.37 8.12
C GLN A 25 32.47 -26.01 7.46
N VAL A 26 32.85 -25.92 6.19
CA VAL A 26 32.35 -24.88 5.29
C VAL A 26 30.88 -25.24 5.11
N VAL A 27 30.02 -24.64 5.92
CA VAL A 27 28.61 -24.52 5.61
C VAL A 27 28.53 -23.82 4.26
N SER A 28 28.23 -24.61 3.22
CA SER A 28 27.93 -24.10 1.89
C SER A 28 26.77 -23.10 2.03
N PRO A 29 26.92 -21.86 1.53
CA PRO A 29 25.79 -20.94 1.44
C PRO A 29 24.96 -21.39 0.25
N THR A 30 24.20 -22.46 0.40
CA THR A 30 23.05 -22.73 -0.48
C THR A 30 21.82 -22.12 0.19
N GLY A 31 21.91 -20.82 0.49
CA GLY A 31 20.74 -19.98 0.54
C GLY A 31 20.45 -19.60 -0.90
N GLU A 32 19.36 -20.12 -1.45
CA GLU A 32 18.72 -19.57 -2.64
C GLU A 32 18.74 -18.03 -2.50
N PRO A 33 19.27 -17.27 -3.49
CA PRO A 33 19.31 -15.83 -3.34
C PRO A 33 17.89 -15.36 -3.10
N ALA A 34 17.68 -14.63 -2.00
CA ALA A 34 16.41 -13.98 -1.73
C ALA A 34 15.96 -13.31 -3.02
N GLN A 35 14.83 -13.76 -3.57
CA GLN A 35 14.29 -13.17 -4.78
C GLN A 35 14.07 -11.69 -4.45
N VAL A 36 14.90 -10.83 -5.04
CA VAL A 36 14.71 -9.39 -4.94
C VAL A 36 13.45 -9.12 -5.74
N GLU A 37 12.34 -8.99 -5.02
CA GLU A 37 11.06 -8.62 -5.60
C GLU A 37 11.29 -7.33 -6.41
N ALA A 38 10.96 -7.36 -7.70
CA ALA A 38 11.18 -6.22 -8.57
C ALA A 38 10.42 -5.01 -8.01
N ALA A 39 11.02 -3.81 -8.12
CA ALA A 39 10.34 -2.60 -7.70
C ALA A 39 9.01 -2.47 -8.44
N PRO A 40 7.92 -2.07 -7.75
CA PRO A 40 6.62 -1.96 -8.38
C PRO A 40 6.65 -0.93 -9.52
N GLU A 41 6.16 -1.33 -10.69
CA GLU A 41 6.12 -0.50 -11.88
C GLU A 41 4.88 0.41 -11.87
N VAL A 42 5.06 1.67 -12.30
CA VAL A 42 3.93 2.58 -12.53
C VAL A 42 3.37 2.35 -13.92
N VAL A 43 2.07 2.05 -14.00
CA VAL A 43 1.34 1.80 -15.25
C VAL A 43 0.19 2.79 -15.41
N ARG A 44 -0.26 3.01 -16.65
CA ARG A 44 -1.50 3.76 -16.91
C ARG A 44 -2.69 2.82 -16.87
N LYS A 45 -3.73 3.18 -16.11
CA LYS A 45 -5.04 2.53 -16.14
C LYS A 45 -6.14 3.59 -16.18
N ASN A 46 -7.34 3.17 -16.57
CA ASN A 46 -8.53 3.98 -16.40
C ASN A 46 -9.19 3.61 -15.07
N PHE A 47 -9.30 4.56 -14.14
CA PHE A 47 -10.12 4.42 -12.95
C PHE A 47 -11.60 4.60 -13.34
N VAL A 48 -12.43 3.63 -12.99
CA VAL A 48 -13.87 3.70 -13.28
C VAL A 48 -14.51 4.53 -12.17
N GLY A 49 -15.09 5.67 -12.54
CA GLY A 49 -15.81 6.50 -11.58
C GLY A 49 -16.96 5.73 -10.94
N THR A 50 -17.19 5.97 -9.66
CA THR A 50 -18.18 5.23 -8.86
C THR A 50 -18.82 6.13 -7.82
N SER A 51 -20.06 5.87 -7.47
CA SER A 51 -20.67 6.44 -6.28
C SER A 51 -20.19 5.68 -5.05
N ALA A 52 -19.95 6.40 -3.95
CA ALA A 52 -19.43 5.83 -2.72
C ALA A 52 -20.09 6.45 -1.48
N LEU A 53 -20.24 5.64 -0.44
CA LEU A 53 -20.45 6.12 0.92
C LEU A 53 -19.09 6.41 1.55
N VAL A 54 -18.96 7.57 2.17
CA VAL A 54 -17.72 8.11 2.71
C VAL A 54 -17.84 8.23 4.22
N MET A 55 -16.95 7.55 4.94
CA MET A 55 -16.77 7.70 6.38
C MET A 55 -15.48 8.47 6.64
N ALA A 56 -15.61 9.72 7.11
CA ALA A 56 -14.48 10.56 7.45
C ALA A 56 -13.90 10.19 8.82
N LYS A 57 -12.58 10.17 8.93
CA LYS A 57 -11.82 9.90 10.15
C LYS A 57 -10.70 10.92 10.33
N THR A 58 -10.24 11.04 11.56
CA THR A 58 -9.12 11.90 11.95
C THR A 58 -8.17 11.09 12.83
N GLY A 59 -6.86 11.21 12.61
CA GLY A 59 -5.83 10.50 13.36
C GLY A 59 -4.90 9.66 12.50
N ASP A 60 -4.39 8.58 13.09
CA ASP A 60 -3.47 7.66 12.43
C ASP A 60 -4.17 6.84 11.33
N PHE A 61 -3.67 6.93 10.10
CA PHE A 61 -4.17 6.16 8.96
C PHE A 61 -3.94 4.65 9.11
N ASN A 62 -3.02 4.22 9.98
CA ASN A 62 -2.86 2.80 10.32
C ASN A 62 -4.13 2.19 10.95
N LEU A 63 -5.10 3.02 11.34
CA LEU A 63 -6.41 2.58 11.82
C LEU A 63 -7.42 2.29 10.69
N TYR A 64 -7.01 2.44 9.42
CA TYR A 64 -7.86 2.17 8.26
C TYR A 64 -8.50 0.76 8.29
N PRO A 65 -7.77 -0.34 8.57
CA PRO A 65 -8.38 -1.67 8.60
C PRO A 65 -9.52 -1.79 9.63
N GLN A 66 -9.38 -1.16 10.80
CA GLN A 66 -10.42 -1.16 11.82
C GLN A 66 -11.61 -0.29 11.40
N ALA A 67 -11.37 0.88 10.82
CA ALA A 67 -12.43 1.74 10.31
C ALA A 67 -13.17 1.11 9.13
N LEU A 68 -12.50 0.31 8.30
CA LEU A 68 -13.14 -0.46 7.24
C LEU A 68 -14.12 -1.49 7.80
N VAL A 69 -13.72 -2.24 8.85
CA VAL A 69 -14.63 -3.19 9.52
C VAL A 69 -15.84 -2.47 10.13
N GLU A 70 -15.62 -1.32 10.77
CA GLU A 70 -16.70 -0.46 11.28
C GLU A 70 -17.65 -0.02 10.15
N ALA A 71 -17.10 0.43 9.02
CA ALA A 71 -17.88 0.88 7.89
C ALA A 71 -18.73 -0.23 7.28
N LEU A 72 -18.13 -1.40 7.03
CA LEU A 72 -18.84 -2.56 6.49
C LEU A 72 -19.94 -3.06 7.44
N ALA A 73 -19.68 -3.07 8.76
CA ALA A 73 -20.69 -3.44 9.74
C ALA A 73 -21.88 -2.47 9.77
N ALA A 74 -21.63 -1.17 9.65
CA ALA A 74 -22.69 -0.16 9.58
C ALA A 74 -23.55 -0.30 8.31
N LEU A 75 -22.92 -0.52 7.14
CA LEU A 75 -23.65 -0.79 5.89
C LEU A 75 -24.48 -2.07 5.98
N ALA A 76 -23.92 -3.13 6.55
CA ALA A 76 -24.64 -4.40 6.74
C ALA A 76 -25.87 -4.26 7.64
N ALA A 77 -25.81 -3.42 8.68
CA ALA A 77 -26.94 -3.14 9.57
C ALA A 77 -28.12 -2.46 8.84
N GLU A 78 -27.81 -1.68 7.80
CA GLU A 78 -28.81 -1.02 6.93
C GLU A 78 -29.20 -1.87 5.71
N GLY A 79 -28.63 -3.06 5.54
CA GLY A 79 -28.85 -3.91 4.37
C GLY A 79 -28.28 -3.35 3.07
N ILE A 80 -27.24 -2.51 3.16
CA ILE A 80 -26.55 -1.93 2.01
C ILE A 80 -25.40 -2.85 1.61
N GLU A 81 -25.43 -3.34 0.37
CA GLU A 81 -24.35 -4.18 -0.20
C GLU A 81 -23.33 -3.31 -0.97
N PRO A 82 -22.03 -3.43 -0.66
CA PRO A 82 -20.97 -2.80 -1.46
C PRO A 82 -20.93 -3.34 -2.91
N LEU A 83 -20.63 -2.47 -3.87
CA LEU A 83 -20.48 -2.85 -5.28
C LEU A 83 -19.07 -3.29 -5.69
N GLY A 84 -18.08 -3.10 -4.81
CA GLY A 84 -16.70 -3.39 -5.14
C GLY A 84 -15.75 -3.18 -3.96
N ASP A 85 -14.46 -3.20 -4.28
CA ASP A 85 -13.40 -3.07 -3.29
C ASP A 85 -13.45 -1.70 -2.58
N PRO A 86 -13.21 -1.67 -1.26
CA PRO A 86 -13.17 -0.42 -0.52
C PRO A 86 -11.97 0.41 -0.93
N MET A 87 -12.08 1.73 -0.70
CA MET A 87 -11.05 2.68 -1.07
C MET A 87 -10.67 3.60 0.09
N GLY A 88 -9.49 4.19 0.00
CA GLY A 88 -8.92 5.09 1.01
C GLY A 88 -8.41 6.36 0.37
N ILE A 89 -8.69 7.49 1.02
CA ILE A 89 -8.11 8.79 0.66
C ILE A 89 -7.48 9.40 1.91
N LEU A 90 -6.22 9.80 1.80
CA LEU A 90 -5.57 10.67 2.77
C LEU A 90 -5.73 12.12 2.31
N ASP A 91 -6.28 13.00 3.16
CA ASP A 91 -6.47 14.41 2.83
C ASP A 91 -5.10 15.08 2.63
N PRO A 92 -4.76 15.54 1.39
CA PRO A 92 -3.47 16.17 1.12
C PRO A 92 -3.26 17.44 1.96
N GLY A 93 -4.34 18.17 2.27
CA GLY A 93 -4.30 19.36 3.11
C GLY A 93 -4.00 19.07 4.58
N SER A 94 -3.91 17.79 4.96
CA SER A 94 -3.60 17.35 6.32
C SER A 94 -2.19 16.76 6.48
N ALA A 95 -1.42 16.57 5.40
CA ALA A 95 -0.13 15.89 5.45
C ALA A 95 0.89 16.56 6.41
N GLY A 96 0.85 17.89 6.52
CA GLY A 96 1.70 18.67 7.42
C GLY A 96 1.22 18.76 8.87
N LEU A 97 0.02 18.25 9.18
CA LEU A 97 -0.55 18.31 10.53
C LEU A 97 0.01 17.21 11.44
N PRO A 98 -0.02 17.41 12.77
CA PRO A 98 0.24 16.35 13.74
C PRO A 98 -0.61 15.10 13.45
N LEU A 99 -0.09 13.91 13.74
CA LEU A 99 -0.77 12.64 13.42
C LEU A 99 -2.23 12.60 13.92
N ALA A 100 -2.50 13.15 15.11
CA ALA A 100 -3.84 13.20 15.70
C ALA A 100 -4.83 14.14 14.98
N GLU A 101 -4.35 15.00 14.08
CA GLU A 101 -5.14 15.99 13.34
C GLU A 101 -5.21 15.67 11.82
N ARG A 102 -4.50 14.64 11.37
CA ARG A 102 -4.53 14.19 9.98
C ARG A 102 -5.90 13.65 9.64
N ARG A 103 -6.40 13.97 8.45
CA ARG A 103 -7.74 13.58 8.00
C ARG A 103 -7.64 12.57 6.89
N TRP A 104 -8.53 11.60 6.91
CA TRP A 104 -8.59 10.56 5.91
C TRP A 104 -10.01 9.98 5.84
N GLU A 105 -10.27 9.23 4.78
CA GLU A 105 -11.61 8.77 4.44
C GLU A 105 -11.59 7.28 4.10
N VAL A 106 -12.59 6.56 4.56
CA VAL A 106 -12.97 5.24 4.04
C VAL A 106 -14.09 5.46 3.03
N LEU A 107 -13.95 4.90 1.84
CA LEU A 107 -14.94 4.99 0.78
C LEU A 107 -15.40 3.58 0.42
N ILE A 108 -16.69 3.34 0.43
CA ILE A 108 -17.29 2.06 0.04
C ILE A 108 -18.13 2.28 -1.23
N PRO A 109 -17.77 1.67 -2.38
CA PRO A 109 -18.58 1.75 -3.59
C PRO A 109 -20.01 1.23 -3.35
N VAL A 110 -21.02 1.98 -3.79
CA VAL A 110 -22.45 1.65 -3.63
C VAL A 110 -23.24 2.02 -4.88
N PRO A 111 -24.49 1.52 -5.05
CA PRO A 111 -25.37 2.01 -6.10
C PRO A 111 -25.57 3.52 -6.05
N ASN A 112 -25.81 4.12 -7.20
CA ASN A 112 -26.14 5.54 -7.29
C ASN A 112 -27.37 5.85 -6.42
N ASP A 113 -27.41 7.06 -5.86
CA ASP A 113 -28.50 7.56 -5.02
C ASP A 113 -28.74 6.76 -3.72
N THR A 114 -27.79 5.92 -3.30
CA THR A 114 -27.83 5.25 -1.99
C THR A 114 -27.92 6.28 -0.87
N LEU A 115 -28.94 6.16 -0.02
CA LEU A 115 -29.09 7.02 1.15
C LEU A 115 -27.98 6.70 2.17
N PRO A 116 -27.16 7.69 2.59
CA PRO A 116 -26.09 7.43 3.55
C PRO A 116 -26.67 7.13 4.94
N PRO A 117 -26.15 6.10 5.64
CA PRO A 117 -26.40 5.93 7.07
C PRO A 117 -25.81 7.08 7.90
N ASP A 118 -26.21 7.14 9.17
CA ASP A 118 -25.61 8.06 10.13
C ASP A 118 -24.08 7.88 10.19
N GLY A 119 -23.35 9.00 10.12
CA GLY A 119 -21.88 9.00 10.11
C GLY A 119 -21.25 8.84 8.73
N PHE A 120 -22.05 8.71 7.66
CA PHE A 120 -21.58 8.67 6.28
C PHE A 120 -22.09 9.86 5.47
N THR A 121 -21.38 10.15 4.38
CA THR A 121 -21.87 11.02 3.30
C THR A 121 -21.84 10.27 1.98
N TYR A 122 -22.73 10.63 1.06
CA TYR A 122 -22.71 10.13 -0.31
C TYR A 122 -21.82 11.04 -1.17
N ARG A 123 -20.96 10.47 -2.00
CA ARG A 123 -20.11 11.21 -2.95
C ARG A 123 -19.87 10.42 -4.23
N ASP A 124 -19.98 11.10 -5.37
CA ASP A 124 -19.51 10.57 -6.64
C ASP A 124 -18.00 10.75 -6.76
N ILE A 125 -17.29 9.64 -6.98
CA ILE A 125 -15.84 9.61 -7.17
C ILE A 125 -15.57 9.67 -8.67
N GLU A 126 -14.86 10.71 -9.07
CA GLU A 126 -14.57 10.96 -10.48
C GLU A 126 -13.66 9.87 -11.06
N GLY A 127 -14.05 9.33 -12.21
CA GLY A 127 -13.24 8.42 -13.00
C GLY A 127 -12.15 9.13 -13.80
N GLY A 128 -11.40 8.34 -14.56
CA GLY A 128 -10.51 8.86 -15.60
C GLY A 128 -9.15 8.18 -15.65
N GLN A 129 -8.32 8.67 -16.56
CA GLN A 129 -6.97 8.15 -16.72
C GLN A 129 -6.16 8.40 -15.46
N SER A 130 -5.42 7.39 -15.01
CA SER A 130 -4.65 7.42 -13.77
C SER A 130 -3.30 6.74 -13.97
N ALA A 131 -2.28 7.27 -13.28
CA ALA A 131 -1.07 6.52 -12.98
C ALA A 131 -1.37 5.59 -11.81
N VAL A 132 -0.94 4.33 -11.92
CA VAL A 132 -1.24 3.29 -10.93
C VAL A 132 0.04 2.57 -10.55
N ILE A 133 0.24 2.41 -9.26
CA ILE A 133 1.27 1.55 -8.70
C ILE A 133 0.60 0.55 -7.75
N ALA A 134 0.97 -0.72 -7.86
CA ALA A 134 0.41 -1.78 -7.05
C ALA A 134 1.49 -2.35 -6.13
N PHE A 135 1.11 -2.74 -4.92
CA PHE A 135 1.97 -3.52 -4.04
C PHE A 135 1.17 -4.62 -3.33
N LYS A 136 1.90 -5.66 -2.93
CA LYS A 136 1.38 -6.79 -2.19
C LYS A 136 1.85 -6.73 -0.73
N GLY A 137 1.01 -7.17 0.19
CA GLY A 137 1.31 -7.26 1.61
C GLY A 137 0.82 -6.08 2.45
N PRO A 138 1.25 -6.01 3.73
CA PRO A 138 0.81 -4.97 4.66
C PRO A 138 1.22 -3.58 4.20
N PHE A 139 0.36 -2.59 4.45
CA PHE A 139 0.76 -1.20 4.37
C PHE A 139 1.67 -0.86 5.55
N LYS A 140 2.93 -0.56 5.23
CA LYS A 140 3.97 -0.19 6.19
C LYS A 140 4.62 1.11 5.76
N ARG A 141 5.37 1.75 6.67
CA ARG A 141 6.01 3.05 6.42
C ARG A 141 6.97 3.05 5.22
N ASP A 142 7.53 1.89 4.88
CA ASP A 142 8.36 1.67 3.69
C ASP A 142 7.59 1.73 2.36
N ARG A 143 6.25 1.79 2.39
CA ARG A 143 5.40 2.02 1.22
C ARG A 143 5.15 3.50 0.91
N VAL A 144 5.50 4.42 1.82
CA VAL A 144 5.37 5.87 1.60
C VAL A 144 6.11 6.39 0.34
N PRO A 145 7.29 5.88 -0.04
CA PRO A 145 7.94 6.30 -1.30
C PRO A 145 7.17 5.94 -2.59
N LEU A 146 6.12 5.12 -2.52
CA LEU A 146 5.30 4.78 -3.69
C LEU A 146 4.50 6.00 -4.20
N TYR A 147 4.03 6.87 -3.32
CA TYR A 147 3.33 8.10 -3.71
C TYR A 147 4.28 9.08 -4.42
N GLU A 148 5.51 9.24 -3.91
CA GLU A 148 6.54 10.04 -4.56
C GLU A 148 6.94 9.47 -5.94
N SER A 149 6.91 8.14 -6.07
CA SER A 149 7.17 7.44 -7.35
C SER A 149 6.05 7.70 -8.36
N LEU A 150 4.79 7.71 -7.93
CA LEU A 150 3.65 8.10 -8.76
C LEU A 150 3.79 9.54 -9.24
N ASP A 151 3.99 10.49 -8.33
CA ASP A 151 4.15 11.91 -8.67
C ASP A 151 5.30 12.10 -9.68
N SER A 152 6.47 11.52 -9.38
CA SER A 152 7.65 11.61 -10.24
C SER A 152 7.38 11.05 -11.64
N TRP A 153 6.68 9.92 -11.73
CA TRP A 153 6.30 9.33 -13.01
C TRP A 153 5.32 10.24 -13.76
N VAL A 154 4.29 10.77 -13.09
CA VAL A 154 3.28 11.66 -13.70
C VAL A 154 3.94 12.87 -14.35
N TYR A 155 4.84 13.56 -13.62
CA TYR A 155 5.56 14.72 -14.16
C TYR A 155 6.54 14.34 -15.27
N ALA A 156 7.26 13.23 -15.14
CA ALA A 156 8.19 12.77 -16.18
C ALA A 156 7.47 12.42 -17.51
N GLN A 157 6.19 12.11 -17.45
CA GLN A 157 5.35 11.86 -18.63
C GLN A 157 4.65 13.12 -19.17
N GLY A 158 4.90 14.30 -18.60
CA GLY A 158 4.30 15.56 -19.01
C GLY A 158 2.86 15.77 -18.53
N PHE A 159 2.36 14.93 -17.61
CA PHE A 159 1.04 15.09 -17.01
C PHE A 159 1.11 15.89 -15.71
N THR A 160 -0.08 16.27 -15.21
CA THR A 160 -0.25 16.85 -13.87
C THR A 160 -1.18 15.98 -13.04
N PRO A 161 -0.96 15.87 -11.71
CA PRO A 161 -1.92 15.22 -10.82
C PRO A 161 -3.28 15.94 -10.82
N ALA A 162 -4.37 15.17 -10.94
CA ALA A 162 -5.74 15.68 -11.00
C ALA A 162 -6.57 15.25 -9.78
N GLY A 163 -6.04 15.46 -8.58
CA GLY A 163 -6.71 15.15 -7.31
C GLY A 163 -5.81 14.35 -6.35
N PRO A 164 -6.34 13.96 -5.17
CA PRO A 164 -5.60 13.12 -4.24
C PRO A 164 -5.44 11.69 -4.79
N PRO A 165 -4.38 10.97 -4.38
CA PRO A 165 -4.31 9.53 -4.59
C PRO A 165 -5.48 8.80 -3.94
N ILE A 166 -5.99 7.77 -4.61
CA ILE A 166 -7.01 6.85 -4.11
C ILE A 166 -6.37 5.47 -3.98
N GLU A 167 -6.38 4.91 -2.78
CA GLU A 167 -6.01 3.51 -2.55
C GLU A 167 -7.22 2.63 -2.78
N VAL A 168 -7.08 1.56 -3.56
CA VAL A 168 -8.09 0.52 -3.76
C VAL A 168 -7.56 -0.76 -3.12
N TYR A 169 -8.32 -1.31 -2.18
CA TYR A 169 -7.89 -2.43 -1.35
C TYR A 169 -8.55 -3.73 -1.81
N HIS A 170 -7.83 -4.54 -2.58
CA HIS A 170 -8.27 -5.85 -3.04
C HIS A 170 -8.09 -6.91 -1.93
N TRP A 171 -8.72 -6.66 -0.79
CA TRP A 171 -8.56 -7.41 0.45
C TRP A 171 -9.81 -8.27 0.65
N GLY A 172 -9.89 -9.39 -0.07
CA GLY A 172 -10.91 -10.40 0.21
C GLY A 172 -10.92 -10.78 1.70
N GLU A 173 -12.10 -11.10 2.24
CA GLU A 173 -12.31 -11.30 3.69
C GLU A 173 -11.31 -12.28 4.33
N ASP A 174 -10.98 -13.35 3.61
CA ASP A 174 -10.10 -14.43 4.09
C ASP A 174 -8.67 -14.35 3.53
N LEU A 175 -8.28 -13.26 2.86
CA LEU A 175 -6.92 -13.14 2.33
C LEU A 175 -5.92 -12.85 3.47
N PRO A 176 -4.85 -13.67 3.58
CA PRO A 176 -3.70 -13.37 4.44
C PRO A 176 -3.17 -11.96 4.15
N GLU A 177 -2.67 -11.27 5.18
CA GLU A 177 -2.21 -9.88 5.02
C GLU A 177 -1.09 -9.76 3.98
N GLU A 178 -0.21 -10.75 3.91
CA GLU A 178 0.86 -10.89 2.93
C GLU A 178 0.36 -11.11 1.50
N GLU A 179 -0.90 -11.55 1.34
CA GLU A 179 -1.53 -11.80 0.05
C GLU A 179 -2.38 -10.65 -0.46
N ARG A 180 -2.73 -9.71 0.41
CA ARG A 180 -3.53 -8.54 0.08
C ARG A 180 -2.80 -7.67 -0.94
N VAL A 181 -3.55 -7.20 -1.93
CA VAL A 181 -3.04 -6.27 -2.94
C VAL A 181 -3.71 -4.92 -2.71
N THR A 182 -2.90 -3.87 -2.77
CA THR A 182 -3.39 -2.49 -2.78
C THR A 182 -2.87 -1.82 -4.04
N GLU A 183 -3.78 -1.17 -4.76
CA GLU A 183 -3.46 -0.33 -5.90
C GLU A 183 -3.64 1.14 -5.52
N ILE A 184 -2.63 1.97 -5.77
CA ILE A 184 -2.69 3.41 -5.54
C ILE A 184 -2.90 4.08 -6.90
N TYR A 185 -4.04 4.73 -7.05
CA TYR A 185 -4.44 5.48 -8.24
C TYR A 185 -4.17 6.96 -8.03
N LEU A 186 -3.34 7.56 -8.88
CA LEU A 186 -3.23 9.01 -8.99
C LEU A 186 -3.83 9.44 -10.32
N ARG A 187 -4.99 10.08 -10.28
CA ARG A 187 -5.63 10.59 -11.49
C ARG A 187 -4.71 11.61 -12.17
N ILE A 188 -4.62 11.54 -13.49
CA ILE A 188 -3.80 12.46 -14.27
C ILE A 188 -4.70 13.37 -15.12
N GLY A 189 -4.34 14.65 -15.16
CA GLY A 189 -4.98 15.65 -16.00
C GLY A 189 -4.57 15.51 -17.46
N GLU A 190 -4.99 16.49 -18.27
CA GLU A 190 -4.44 16.63 -19.61
C GLU A 190 -2.91 16.83 -19.54
N PRO A 191 -2.15 16.42 -20.57
CA PRO A 191 -0.76 16.81 -20.69
C PRO A 191 -0.69 18.32 -20.49
N GLY A 192 0.15 18.79 -19.56
CA GLY A 192 0.37 20.23 -19.45
C GLY A 192 0.90 20.72 -20.79
N ASP A 193 0.48 21.90 -21.24
CA ASP A 193 1.22 22.60 -22.27
C ASP A 193 2.69 22.61 -21.84
N GLU A 194 3.58 22.08 -22.68
CA GLU A 194 5.01 22.10 -22.46
C GLU A 194 5.38 23.54 -22.04
N PRO A 195 6.10 23.75 -20.92
CA PRO A 195 6.44 25.11 -20.52
C PRO A 195 7.17 25.74 -21.70
N GLU A 196 6.53 26.76 -22.30
CA GLU A 196 7.05 27.47 -23.46
C GLU A 196 8.52 27.76 -23.16
N PRO A 197 9.48 27.29 -23.99
CA PRO A 197 10.89 27.40 -23.67
C PRO A 197 11.15 28.87 -23.40
N ALA A 198 11.61 29.17 -22.17
CA ALA A 198 11.82 30.52 -21.70
C ALA A 198 12.49 31.32 -22.81
N ALA A 199 11.76 32.32 -23.34
CA ALA A 199 12.21 33.12 -24.46
C ALA A 199 13.66 33.50 -24.21
N ALA A 200 14.55 33.03 -25.09
CA ALA A 200 15.97 33.33 -25.01
C ALA A 200 16.10 34.85 -24.81
N PRO A 201 16.94 35.35 -23.90
CA PRO A 201 17.09 36.78 -23.71
C PRO A 201 17.46 37.37 -25.06
N THR A 202 16.54 38.15 -25.62
CA THR A 202 16.77 38.89 -26.86
C THR A 202 17.94 39.81 -26.55
N GLY A 203 19.11 39.42 -27.00
CA GLY A 203 20.29 40.26 -26.96
C GLY A 203 20.05 41.45 -27.87
N GLU A 204 19.42 42.50 -27.34
CA GLU A 204 19.59 43.84 -27.87
C GLU A 204 21.00 44.29 -27.49
N GLY A 205 21.94 43.97 -28.37
CA GLY A 205 23.14 44.76 -28.55
C GLY A 205 22.88 45.87 -29.58
N THR A 206 23.80 46.84 -29.59
CA THR A 206 23.93 48.02 -30.48
C THR A 206 22.99 49.18 -30.13
N GLU A 207 23.44 50.39 -29.78
CA GLU A 207 24.72 51.12 -29.95
C GLU A 207 25.07 52.00 -28.74
#